data_AF-A0A2V7W7N5-F1
#
_entry.id   AF-A0A2V7W7N5-F1
#
_cell.length_a   1.000
_cell.length_b   1.000
_cell.length_c   1.000
_cell.angle_alpha   90.00
_cell.angle_beta   90.00
_cell.angle_gamma   90.00
#
_symmetry.space_group_name_H-M   'P 1'
#
loop_
_entity.id
_entity.type
_entity.pdbx_description
1 polymer ?
#
loop_
_entity_poly.entity_id
_entity_poly.type
_entity_poly.pdbx_seq_one_letter_code
_entity_poly.pdbx_strand_id
1 'polypeptide(L)'
;MSDMNPPPPPPAAPSGAGGGIIYPTTPPKDPILVLVLNLLVCGGVGYIIIGQKVKGIVAIVAWIILLFVTCGAGSGLISILGAIDGYMQAQQLQQGHPIGEWTFFNDHR
;
A
#
# COMPACT_ATOMS: atom_id res chain seq x y z
N MET A 1 -1.04 3.40 -45.94
CA MET A 1 -2.11 3.39 -44.92
C MET A 1 -1.50 2.74 -43.70
N SER A 2 -1.18 3.55 -42.69
CA SER A 2 -0.48 3.16 -41.47
C SER A 2 -1.32 2.16 -40.67
N ASP A 3 -0.72 1.01 -40.37
CA ASP A 3 -1.26 -0.05 -39.55
C ASP A 3 -1.76 0.49 -38.20
N MET A 4 -3.08 0.64 -38.06
CA MET A 4 -3.73 0.78 -36.75
C MET A 4 -3.71 -0.59 -36.07
N ASN A 5 -2.54 -1.00 -35.57
CA ASN A 5 -2.53 -2.10 -34.63
C ASN A 5 -3.10 -1.54 -33.31
N PRO A 6 -4.22 -2.08 -32.77
CA PRO A 6 -4.72 -1.64 -31.47
C PRO A 6 -3.64 -1.82 -30.40
N PRO A 7 -3.60 -0.95 -29.38
CA PRO A 7 -2.68 -1.12 -28.27
C PRO A 7 -2.85 -2.53 -27.68
N PRO A 8 -1.75 -3.17 -27.26
CA PRO A 8 -1.82 -4.49 -26.65
C PRO A 8 -2.80 -4.44 -25.45
N PRO A 9 -3.63 -5.48 -25.27
CA PRO A 9 -4.53 -5.53 -24.14
C PRO A 9 -3.76 -5.36 -22.83
N PRO A 10 -4.33 -4.70 -21.81
CA PRO A 10 -3.72 -4.60 -20.50
C PRO A 10 -3.26 -5.99 -20.02
N PRO A 11 -2.07 -6.13 -19.42
CA PRO A 11 -1.63 -7.38 -18.83
C PRO A 11 -2.74 -7.97 -17.96
N ALA A 12 -3.10 -9.23 -18.21
CA ALA A 12 -4.15 -9.91 -17.48
C ALA A 12 -3.84 -9.82 -15.97
N ALA A 13 -4.77 -9.26 -15.20
CA ALA A 13 -4.62 -9.09 -13.75
C ALA A 13 -4.32 -10.46 -13.11
N PRO A 14 -3.15 -10.65 -12.47
CA PRO A 14 -2.87 -11.89 -11.78
C PRO A 14 -3.77 -11.96 -10.55
N SER A 15 -4.54 -13.04 -10.49
CA SER A 15 -5.44 -13.44 -9.40
C SER A 15 -4.72 -13.54 -8.06
N GLY A 16 -4.64 -12.41 -7.35
CA GLY A 16 -4.31 -12.32 -5.93
C GLY A 16 -5.57 -11.95 -5.16
N ALA A 17 -5.81 -12.62 -4.03
CA ALA A 17 -7.03 -12.53 -3.23
C ALA A 17 -7.59 -11.10 -3.09
N GLY A 18 -8.73 -10.82 -3.74
CA GLY A 18 -9.66 -9.74 -3.40
C GLY A 18 -9.18 -8.29 -3.52
N GLY A 19 -8.10 -8.01 -4.24
CA GLY A 19 -7.51 -6.67 -4.26
C GLY A 19 -7.57 -5.98 -5.61
N GLY A 20 -8.25 -4.85 -5.73
CA GLY A 20 -8.18 -4.00 -6.92
C GLY A 20 -6.76 -3.48 -7.18
N ILE A 21 -6.53 -2.97 -8.39
CA ILE A 21 -5.32 -2.22 -8.73
C ILE A 21 -5.52 -0.76 -8.33
N ILE A 22 -4.54 -0.22 -7.61
CA ILE A 22 -4.46 1.20 -7.24
C ILE A 22 -3.53 1.89 -8.24
N TYR A 23 -4.05 2.91 -8.90
CA TYR A 23 -3.30 3.71 -9.86
C TYR A 23 -2.73 4.98 -9.23
N PRO A 24 -1.62 5.51 -9.75
CA PRO A 24 -1.09 6.82 -9.39
C PRO A 24 -2.14 7.93 -9.49
N THR A 25 -2.11 8.89 -8.56
CA THR A 25 -2.99 10.06 -8.55
C THR A 25 -2.21 11.34 -8.80
N THR A 26 -2.87 12.36 -9.34
CA THR A 26 -2.32 13.72 -9.51
C THR A 26 -3.12 14.69 -8.63
N PRO A 27 -2.54 15.32 -7.60
CA PRO A 27 -1.13 15.26 -7.19
C PRO A 27 -0.75 13.89 -6.56
N PRO A 28 0.54 13.49 -6.66
CA PRO A 28 1.03 12.29 -6.00
C PRO A 28 1.03 12.47 -4.48
N LYS A 29 0.77 11.36 -3.77
CA LYS A 29 0.82 11.33 -2.30
C LYS A 29 2.27 11.26 -1.85
N ASP A 30 2.61 12.03 -0.83
CA ASP A 30 3.97 12.08 -0.28
C ASP A 30 4.30 10.79 0.48
N PRO A 31 5.34 10.02 0.09
CA PRO A 31 5.77 8.83 0.80
C PRO A 31 6.16 9.08 2.26
N ILE A 32 6.71 10.26 2.56
CA ILE A 32 7.11 10.60 3.94
C ILE A 32 5.88 10.74 4.82
N LEU A 33 4.80 11.33 4.30
CA LEU A 33 3.52 11.42 5.00
C LEU A 33 2.97 10.02 5.33
N VAL A 34 3.02 9.10 4.36
CA VAL A 34 2.55 7.71 4.53
C VAL A 34 3.37 6.98 5.59
N LEU A 35 4.69 7.14 5.57
CA LEU A 35 5.61 6.61 6.58
C LEU A 35 5.22 7.09 7.98
N VAL A 36 5.13 8.41 8.17
CA VAL A 36 4.83 9.02 9.48
C VAL A 36 3.48 8.56 10.00
N LEU A 37 2.47 8.47 9.13
CA LEU A 37 1.14 8.01 9.52
C LEU A 37 1.11 6.54 9.93
N ASN A 38 1.80 5.64 9.23
CA ASN A 38 1.87 4.25 9.65
C ASN A 38 2.70 4.10 10.94
N LEU A 39 3.75 4.89 11.12
CA LEU A 39 4.58 4.82 12.32
C LEU A 39 3.83 5.29 13.57
N LEU A 40 3.12 6.43 13.48
CA LEU A 40 2.52 7.10 14.64
C LEU A 40 1.02 6.86 14.80
N VAL A 41 0.32 6.47 13.73
CA VAL A 41 -1.14 6.35 13.72
C VAL A 41 -1.56 4.92 13.39
N CYS A 42 -1.58 4.09 14.43
CA CYS A 42 -2.16 2.74 14.44
C CYS A 42 -1.62 1.77 13.36
N GLY A 43 -0.40 1.96 12.85
CA GLY A 43 0.25 0.97 11.97
C GLY A 43 -0.30 0.85 10.54
N GLY A 44 -1.38 1.57 10.18
CA GLY A 44 -2.07 1.31 8.90
C GLY A 44 -2.84 2.45 8.25
N VAL A 45 -2.86 3.65 8.83
CA VAL A 45 -3.60 4.79 8.25
C VAL A 45 -3.01 5.26 6.92
N GLY A 46 -1.68 5.19 6.76
CA GLY A 46 -1.00 5.51 5.51
C GLY A 46 -1.47 4.64 4.33
N TYR A 47 -1.77 3.36 4.56
CA TYR A 47 -2.31 2.47 3.53
C TYR A 47 -3.67 2.92 3.01
N ILE A 48 -4.55 3.38 3.91
CA ILE A 48 -5.88 3.87 3.56
C ILE A 48 -5.76 5.12 2.67
N ILE A 49 -4.79 5.99 2.95
CA ILE A 49 -4.55 7.20 2.15
C ILE A 49 -4.06 6.85 0.75
N ILE A 50 -3.13 5.91 0.60
CA ILE A 50 -2.63 5.55 -0.73
C ILE A 50 -3.62 4.71 -1.54
N GLY A 51 -4.62 4.10 -0.90
CA GLY A 51 -5.71 3.40 -1.56
C GLY A 51 -5.78 1.91 -1.22
N GLN A 52 -4.80 1.37 -0.49
CA GLN A 52 -4.78 0.00 0.04
C GLN A 52 -5.67 -0.09 1.31
N LYS A 53 -6.98 0.11 1.15
CA LYS A 53 -7.96 0.22 2.24
C LYS A 53 -8.07 -1.06 3.08
N VAL A 54 -8.21 -2.22 2.44
CA VAL A 54 -8.34 -3.53 3.08
C VAL A 54 -7.07 -3.83 3.87
N LYS A 55 -5.91 -3.67 3.25
CA LYS A 55 -4.60 -3.83 3.92
C LYS A 55 -4.45 -2.87 5.10
N GLY A 56 -4.88 -1.61 4.95
CA GLY A 56 -4.88 -0.63 6.02
C GLY A 56 -5.74 -1.03 7.23
N ILE A 57 -6.96 -1.50 6.98
CA ILE A 57 -7.85 -2.00 8.04
C ILE A 57 -7.22 -3.21 8.75
N VAL A 58 -6.68 -4.16 7.98
CA VAL A 58 -6.02 -5.36 8.54
C VAL A 58 -4.80 -4.98 9.39
N ALA A 59 -3.99 -4.02 8.93
CA ALA A 59 -2.84 -3.51 9.69
C ALA A 59 -3.28 -2.85 11.01
N ILE A 60 -4.34 -2.04 11.00
CA ILE A 60 -4.87 -1.41 12.22
C ILE A 60 -5.41 -2.45 13.20
N VAL A 61 -6.15 -3.45 12.72
CA VAL A 61 -6.66 -4.54 13.58
C VAL A 61 -5.51 -5.32 14.19
N ALA A 62 -4.50 -5.69 13.41
CA ALA A 62 -3.31 -6.38 13.90
C ALA A 62 -2.56 -5.53 14.94
N TRP A 63 -2.43 -4.22 14.69
CA TRP A 63 -1.81 -3.28 15.62
C TRP A 63 -2.54 -3.23 16.96
N ILE A 64 -3.89 -3.14 16.96
CA ILE A 64 -4.71 -3.12 18.18
C ILE A 64 -4.55 -4.43 18.96
N ILE A 65 -4.63 -5.58 18.29
CA ILE A 65 -4.48 -6.89 18.94
C ILE A 65 -3.11 -6.99 19.61
N LEU A 66 -2.05 -6.64 18.89
CA LEU A 66 -0.68 -6.71 19.41
C LEU A 66 -0.44 -5.71 20.54
N LEU A 67 -1.10 -4.55 20.53
CA LEU A 67 -1.02 -3.59 21.62
C LEU A 67 -1.40 -4.25 22.95
N PHE A 68 -2.52 -4.99 22.98
CA PHE A 68 -2.99 -5.64 24.20
C PHE A 68 -2.28 -6.96 24.52
N VAL A 69 -1.96 -7.77 23.51
CA VAL A 69 -1.33 -9.09 23.73
C VAL A 69 0.14 -8.99 24.14
N THR A 70 0.84 -7.95 23.66
CA THR A 70 2.31 -7.81 23.83
C THR A 70 2.70 -6.57 24.63
N CYS A 71 1.75 -5.94 25.32
CA CYS A 71 1.95 -4.67 26.03
C CYS A 71 2.58 -3.58 25.14
N GLY A 72 2.22 -3.53 23.86
CA GLY A 72 2.70 -2.54 22.90
C GLY A 72 3.98 -2.87 22.15
N ALA A 73 4.74 -3.92 22.53
CA ALA A 73 5.98 -4.24 21.83
C ALA A 73 5.73 -4.69 20.38
N GLY A 74 4.78 -5.60 20.18
CA GLY A 74 4.37 -6.10 18.87
C GLY A 74 3.67 -5.04 18.03
N SER A 75 2.90 -4.13 18.64
CA SER A 75 2.28 -3.03 17.90
C SER A 75 3.34 -2.04 17.40
N GLY A 76 4.38 -1.75 18.20
CA GLY A 76 5.53 -0.97 17.75
C GLY A 76 6.27 -1.59 16.57
N LEU A 77 6.50 -2.91 16.59
CA LEU A 77 7.11 -3.63 15.45
C LEU A 77 6.25 -3.55 14.19
N ILE A 78 4.93 -3.76 14.29
CA ILE A 78 4.02 -3.62 13.14
C ILE A 78 3.98 -2.19 12.62
N SER A 79 4.02 -1.17 13.50
CA SER A 79 4.13 0.23 13.08
C SER A 79 5.39 0.49 12.26
N ILE A 80 6.54 -0.05 12.66
CA ILE A 80 7.80 0.12 11.93
C ILE A 80 7.75 -0.58 10.57
N LEU A 81 7.35 -1.85 10.53
CA LEU A 81 7.23 -2.62 9.29
C LEU A 81 6.20 -1.98 8.34
N GLY A 82 5.07 -1.53 8.88
CA GLY A 82 4.04 -0.85 8.12
C GLY A 82 4.48 0.52 7.59
N ALA A 83 5.32 1.24 8.32
CA ALA A 83 5.88 2.51 7.87
C ALA A 83 6.84 2.33 6.69
N ILE A 84 7.72 1.33 6.76
CA ILE A 84 8.67 1.01 5.67
C ILE A 84 7.90 0.56 4.42
N ASP A 85 6.99 -0.40 4.57
CA ASP A 85 6.19 -0.91 3.45
C ASP A 85 5.31 0.19 2.83
N GLY A 86 4.60 0.96 3.64
CA GLY A 86 3.78 2.08 3.18
C GLY A 86 4.58 3.15 2.44
N TYR A 87 5.79 3.47 2.92
CA TYR A 87 6.72 4.36 2.22
C TYR A 87 7.08 3.83 0.83
N MET A 88 7.49 2.57 0.72
CA MET A 88 7.90 1.97 -0.55
C MET A 88 6.73 1.91 -1.54
N GLN A 89 5.55 1.52 -1.07
CA GLN A 89 4.32 1.49 -1.89
C GLN A 89 3.91 2.89 -2.37
N ALA A 90 4.00 3.90 -1.50
CA ALA A 90 3.76 5.29 -1.88
C ALA A 90 4.80 5.79 -2.88
N GLN A 91 6.06 5.39 -2.74
CA GLN A 91 7.14 5.72 -3.66
C GLN A 91 6.89 5.11 -5.05
N GLN A 92 6.39 3.88 -5.13
CA GLN A 92 5.98 3.26 -6.41
C GLN A 92 4.89 4.07 -7.11
N LEU A 93 3.85 4.46 -6.38
CA LEU A 93 2.77 5.31 -6.91
C LEU A 93 3.30 6.68 -7.35
N GLN A 94 4.21 7.28 -6.60
CA GLN A 94 4.84 8.55 -6.96
C GLN A 94 5.69 8.44 -8.25
N GLN A 95 6.29 7.29 -8.49
CA GLN A 95 7.06 6.98 -9.70
C GLN A 95 6.19 6.62 -10.90
N GLY A 96 4.86 6.52 -10.72
CA GLY A 96 3.93 6.19 -11.80
C GLY A 96 3.64 4.70 -11.96
N HIS A 97 4.15 3.84 -11.04
CA HIS A 97 3.84 2.42 -11.06
C HIS A 97 2.54 2.15 -10.30
N PRO A 98 1.57 1.41 -10.87
CA PRO A 98 0.40 0.97 -10.12
C PRO A 98 0.80 -0.11 -9.12
N ILE A 99 0.03 -0.22 -8.04
CA ILE A 99 0.22 -1.22 -6.98
C ILE A 99 -1.06 -2.01 -6.77
N GLY A 100 -0.98 -3.21 -6.21
CA GLY A 100 -2.17 -3.98 -5.83
C GLY A 100 -2.58 -3.72 -4.38
N GLU A 101 -3.83 -4.00 -4.04
CA GLU A 101 -4.35 -3.89 -2.66
C GLU A 101 -3.49 -4.65 -1.64
N TRP A 102 -2.91 -5.77 -2.07
CA TRP A 102 -2.12 -6.69 -1.26
C TRP A 102 -0.66 -6.80 -1.72
N THR A 103 -0.14 -5.83 -2.48
CA THR A 103 1.31 -5.80 -2.75
C THR A 103 2.06 -5.19 -1.56
N PHE A 104 3.31 -5.59 -1.40
CA PHE A 104 4.16 -5.23 -0.27
C PHE A 104 5.53 -4.77 -0.75
N PHE A 105 6.13 -3.83 -0.03
CA PHE A 105 7.47 -3.31 -0.23
C PHE A 105 7.71 -2.79 -1.66
N ASN A 106 8.55 -3.48 -2.44
CA ASN A 106 8.90 -3.10 -3.82
C ASN A 106 7.98 -3.72 -4.88
N ASP A 107 6.97 -4.49 -4.48
CA ASP A 107 6.06 -5.17 -5.40
C ASP A 107 5.04 -4.19 -6.01
N HIS A 108 5.09 -4.05 -7.33
CA HIS A 108 4.24 -3.20 -8.14
C HIS A 108 3.68 -4.00 -9.33
N ARG A 109 2.63 -3.49 -9.97
CA ARG A 109 1.86 -4.20 -11.01
C ARG A 109 1.98 -3.54 -12.38
#